data_AF-A0A0B7IRF6-F1
#
_entry.id   AF-A0A0B7IRF6-F1
#
_cell.length_a   1.000
_cell.length_b   1.000
_cell.length_c   1.000
_cell.angle_alpha   90.00
_cell.angle_beta   90.00
_cell.angle_gamma   90.00
#
_symmetry.space_group_name_H-M   'P 1'
#
loop_
_entity.id
_entity.type
_entity.pdbx_description
1 polymer ?
#
loop_
_entity_poly.entity_id
_entity_poly.type
_entity_poly.pdbx_seq_one_letter_code
_entity_poly.pdbx_strand_id
1 'polypeptide(L)'
;MVKCVLSCVECFFDLCPMEKTIFLKDVLQEMKKLDILKNPIPFSLKVRQYNRQNKSGGKIKSYENVTLLQQPQKTDKIAVKNPNHWENKTRNIKLANKKIEKINILFIIEFNGRKVVY
;
A
#
# COMPACT_ATOMS: atom_id res chain seq x y z
N MET A 1 0.14 53.39 -6.67
CA MET A 1 -0.65 53.00 -5.49
C MET A 1 -1.42 51.72 -5.87
N VAL A 2 -0.72 50.59 -5.95
CA VAL A 2 -0.77 49.41 -5.05
C VAL A 2 -2.18 48.88 -4.75
N LYS A 3 -2.31 47.57 -4.96
CA LYS A 3 -3.38 46.60 -4.60
C LYS A 3 -4.24 46.21 -5.82
N CYS A 4 -4.50 44.95 -6.13
CA CYS A 4 -4.33 43.72 -5.36
C CYS A 4 -4.24 42.54 -6.33
N VAL A 5 -3.26 41.66 -6.10
CA VAL A 5 -3.21 40.32 -6.66
C VAL A 5 -4.06 39.45 -5.73
N LEU A 6 -5.26 39.05 -6.16
CA LEU A 6 -6.00 37.94 -5.56
C LEU A 6 -6.11 36.86 -6.66
N SER A 7 -5.31 35.81 -6.63
CA SER A 7 -5.48 34.62 -5.78
C SER A 7 -6.83 33.94 -6.01
N CYS A 8 -6.94 33.17 -7.09
CA CYS A 8 -7.95 32.11 -7.18
C CYS A 8 -7.50 31.09 -8.22
N VAL A 9 -6.51 30.26 -7.86
CA VAL A 9 -6.27 28.97 -8.51
C VAL A 9 -6.64 27.88 -7.51
N GLU A 10 -7.85 28.01 -6.97
CA GLU A 10 -8.54 26.97 -6.22
C GLU A 10 -9.77 26.63 -7.06
N CYS A 11 -10.14 25.35 -7.13
CA CYS A 11 -11.22 24.77 -7.92
C CYS A 11 -10.81 24.24 -9.30
N PHE A 12 -9.95 23.22 -9.34
CA PHE A 12 -9.95 22.25 -10.45
C PHE A 12 -9.47 20.86 -10.01
N PHE A 13 -9.94 20.39 -8.86
CA PHE A 13 -10.05 18.95 -8.65
C PHE A 13 -11.52 18.63 -8.55
N ASP A 14 -12.13 18.64 -9.73
CA ASP A 14 -13.39 17.97 -9.97
C ASP A 14 -13.40 16.64 -9.23
N LEU A 15 -14.46 16.48 -8.44
CA LEU A 15 -14.90 15.27 -7.79
C LEU A 15 -15.23 14.22 -8.86
N CYS A 16 -14.22 13.73 -9.59
CA CYS A 16 -14.32 12.46 -10.27
C CYS A 16 -14.58 11.43 -9.17
N PRO A 17 -15.72 10.71 -9.20
CA PRO A 17 -15.94 9.62 -8.27
C PRO A 17 -14.90 8.56 -8.62
N MET A 18 -13.75 8.64 -7.95
CA MET A 18 -12.72 7.61 -7.95
C MET A 18 -13.45 6.30 -7.71
N GLU A 19 -13.34 5.38 -8.67
CA GLU A 19 -14.00 4.08 -8.62
C GLU A 19 -13.97 3.55 -7.19
N LYS A 20 -15.16 3.35 -6.61
CA LYS A 20 -15.29 3.05 -5.17
C LYS A 20 -14.63 1.72 -4.81
N THR A 21 -14.35 0.88 -5.80
CA THR A 21 -13.87 -0.50 -5.65
C THR A 21 -12.69 -0.79 -6.59
N ILE A 22 -11.74 -1.59 -6.13
CA ILE A 22 -10.58 -2.07 -6.89
C ILE A 22 -10.38 -3.56 -6.62
N PHE A 23 -10.00 -4.35 -7.63
CA PHE A 23 -9.70 -5.76 -7.42
C PHE A 23 -8.33 -5.96 -6.76
N LEU A 24 -8.19 -7.01 -5.95
CA LEU A 24 -6.93 -7.37 -5.30
C LEU A 24 -5.81 -7.56 -6.33
N LYS A 25 -6.12 -8.10 -7.51
CA LYS A 25 -5.15 -8.25 -8.60
C LYS A 25 -4.52 -6.90 -8.97
N ASP A 26 -5.36 -5.89 -9.17
CA ASP A 26 -4.92 -4.55 -9.57
C ASP A 26 -4.15 -3.88 -8.43
N VAL A 27 -4.59 -4.04 -7.18
CA VAL A 27 -3.85 -3.60 -5.99
C VAL A 27 -2.45 -4.18 -5.97
N LEU A 28 -2.29 -5.48 -6.23
CA LEU A 28 -0.98 -6.13 -6.26
C LEU A 28 -0.09 -5.64 -7.41
N GLN A 29 -0.69 -5.21 -8.52
CA GLN A 29 0.04 -4.58 -9.63
C GLN A 29 0.46 -3.16 -9.28
N GLU A 30 -0.45 -2.35 -8.71
CA GLU A 30 -0.21 -0.99 -8.22
C GLU A 30 0.93 -0.95 -7.21
N MET A 31 0.91 -1.83 -6.20
CA MET A 31 1.94 -1.91 -5.17
C MET A 31 3.35 -2.20 -5.72
N LYS A 32 3.45 -2.82 -6.91
CA LYS A 32 4.73 -3.14 -7.56
C LYS A 32 5.23 -2.03 -8.48
N LYS A 33 4.41 -1.02 -8.78
CA LYS A 33 4.80 0.06 -9.68
C LYS A 33 5.99 0.81 -9.10
N LEU A 34 6.89 1.16 -10.01
CA LEU A 34 8.07 1.95 -9.75
C LEU A 34 7.94 3.26 -10.50
N ASP A 35 8.50 4.31 -9.92
CA ASP A 35 8.67 5.58 -10.59
C ASP A 35 9.79 5.52 -11.64
N ILE A 36 9.95 6.58 -12.43
CA ILE A 36 11.00 6.74 -13.46
C ILE A 36 12.39 6.49 -12.87
N LEU A 37 12.60 6.92 -11.62
CA LEU A 37 13.84 6.74 -10.86
C LEU A 37 13.99 5.34 -10.22
N LYS A 38 13.11 4.39 -10.58
CA LYS A 38 13.02 3.03 -10.02
C LYS A 38 12.75 3.00 -8.51
N ASN A 39 12.19 4.07 -7.96
CA ASN A 39 11.77 4.12 -6.56
C ASN A 39 10.35 3.58 -6.39
N PRO A 40 10.05 2.85 -5.31
CA PRO A 40 8.70 2.34 -5.06
C PRO A 40 7.73 3.50 -4.80
N ILE A 41 6.58 3.45 -5.47
CA ILE A 41 5.54 4.47 -5.32
C ILE A 41 4.86 4.31 -3.94
N PRO A 42 4.73 5.39 -3.15
CA PRO A 42 4.03 5.33 -1.88
C PRO A 42 2.52 5.19 -2.08
N PHE A 43 1.86 4.44 -1.20
CA PHE A 43 0.41 4.23 -1.20
C PHE A 43 -0.16 4.24 0.22
N SER A 44 -1.48 4.38 0.32
CA SER A 44 -2.23 4.23 1.57
C SER A 44 -3.04 2.94 1.55
N LEU A 45 -3.15 2.28 2.70
CA LEU A 45 -3.93 1.05 2.81
C LEU A 45 -4.50 0.84 4.22
N LYS A 46 -5.63 0.15 4.31
CA LYS A 46 -6.20 -0.30 5.58
C LYS A 46 -6.27 -1.82 5.62
N VAL A 47 -5.82 -2.41 6.73
CA VAL A 47 -5.81 -3.87 6.93
C VAL A 47 -6.59 -4.24 8.18
N ARG A 48 -7.38 -5.31 8.10
CA ARG A 48 -7.92 -6.01 9.27
C ARG A 48 -6.81 -6.82 9.95
N GLN A 49 -6.62 -6.62 11.25
CA GLN A 49 -5.83 -7.56 12.03
C GLN A 49 -6.66 -8.83 12.25
N TYR A 50 -6.03 -10.00 12.23
CA TYR A 50 -6.67 -11.25 12.66
C TYR A 50 -6.20 -11.60 14.07
N ASN A 51 -7.13 -11.80 15.01
CA ASN A 51 -6.81 -12.35 16.32
C ASN A 51 -7.02 -13.86 16.30
N ARG A 52 -5.93 -14.62 16.34
CA ARG A 52 -5.97 -16.09 16.28
C ARG A 52 -6.64 -16.73 17.50
N GLN A 53 -6.53 -16.13 18.68
CA GLN A 53 -7.10 -16.69 19.91
C GLN A 53 -8.63 -16.67 19.86
N ASN A 54 -9.20 -15.54 19.44
CA ASN A 54 -10.65 -15.34 19.43
C ASN A 54 -11.29 -15.63 18.07
N LYS A 55 -10.49 -16.03 17.06
CA LYS A 55 -10.90 -16.25 15.66
C LYS A 55 -11.70 -15.09 15.05
N SER A 56 -11.51 -13.87 15.57
CA SER A 56 -12.25 -12.68 15.17
C SER A 56 -11.37 -11.70 14.41
N GLY A 57 -12.02 -10.88 13.57
CA GLY A 57 -11.39 -9.68 13.02
C GLY A 57 -11.05 -8.74 14.17
N GLY A 58 -9.75 -8.54 14.41
CA GLY A 58 -9.24 -7.58 15.38
C GLY A 58 -9.35 -6.14 14.87
N LYS A 59 -8.51 -5.27 15.42
CA LYS A 59 -8.50 -3.84 15.07
C LYS A 59 -8.15 -3.62 13.60
N ILE A 60 -8.71 -2.56 13.01
CA ILE A 60 -8.31 -2.07 11.69
C ILE A 60 -7.04 -1.23 11.88
N LYS A 61 -6.00 -1.54 11.11
CA LYS A 61 -4.77 -0.73 11.04
C LYS A 61 -4.78 0.08 9.76
N SER A 62 -4.60 1.40 9.89
CA SER A 62 -4.42 2.31 8.77
C SER A 62 -2.94 2.59 8.59
N TYR A 63 -2.48 2.55 7.34
CA TYR A 63 -1.13 2.90 6.95
C TYR A 63 -1.17 3.96 5.87
N GLU A 64 -0.42 5.03 6.08
CA GLU A 64 -0.32 6.16 5.16
C GLU A 64 1.12 6.31 4.67
N ASN A 65 1.29 6.69 3.40
CA ASN A 65 2.58 6.92 2.78
C ASN A 65 3.57 5.77 2.96
N VAL A 66 3.10 4.53 2.78
CA VAL A 66 3.93 3.33 2.88
C VAL A 66 4.38 2.85 1.52
N THR A 67 5.53 2.20 1.45
CA THR A 67 6.08 1.63 0.22
C THR A 67 6.20 0.12 0.32
N LEU A 68 6.11 -0.58 -0.80
CA LEU A 68 6.38 -2.01 -0.84
C LEU A 68 7.88 -2.25 -0.67
N LEU A 69 8.25 -3.11 0.29
CA LEU A 69 9.65 -3.51 0.45
C LEU A 69 10.03 -4.48 -0.67
N GLN A 70 10.97 -4.06 -1.52
CA GLN A 70 11.53 -4.91 -2.56
C GLN A 70 12.61 -5.81 -1.99
N GLN A 71 12.70 -7.03 -2.52
CA GLN A 71 13.80 -7.93 -2.16
C GLN A 71 15.09 -7.37 -2.77
N PRO A 72 16.22 -7.38 -2.02
CA PRO A 72 17.51 -7.06 -2.61
C PRO A 72 17.80 -8.07 -3.74
N GLN A 73 18.37 -7.58 -4.83
CA GLN A 73 18.85 -8.49 -5.89
C GLN A 73 19.89 -9.41 -5.25
N LYS A 74 19.71 -10.73 -5.43
CA LYS A 74 20.55 -11.73 -4.77
C LYS A 74 22.01 -11.51 -5.20
N THR A 75 22.85 -11.10 -4.27
CA THR A 75 24.29 -11.31 -4.39
C THR A 75 24.54 -12.78 -4.09
N ASP A 76 25.19 -13.47 -5.01
CA ASP A 76 25.35 -14.93 -4.97
C ASP A 76 25.89 -15.45 -3.63
N LYS A 77 25.42 -16.66 -3.27
CA LYS A 77 25.92 -17.55 -2.20
C LYS A 77 25.47 -17.23 -0.76
N ILE A 78 24.23 -17.60 -0.40
CA ILE A 78 23.90 -18.18 0.92
C ILE A 78 22.66 -19.07 0.72
N ALA A 79 22.66 -20.25 1.37
CA ALA A 79 21.68 -21.32 1.26
C ALA A 79 20.25 -20.82 1.01
N VAL A 80 19.68 -21.24 -0.13
CA VAL A 80 18.33 -20.87 -0.56
C VAL A 80 17.33 -21.52 0.37
N LYS A 81 16.98 -20.85 1.47
CA LYS A 81 15.77 -21.17 2.22
C LYS A 81 14.63 -21.13 1.22
N ASN A 82 13.99 -22.26 0.92
CA ASN A 82 12.84 -22.32 0.03
C ASN A 82 11.69 -21.56 0.70
N PRO A 83 11.42 -20.30 0.35
CA PRO A 83 10.42 -19.52 1.06
C PRO A 83 9.10 -19.78 0.35
N ASN A 84 8.14 -20.45 1.00
CA ASN A 84 6.77 -20.60 0.51
C ASN A 84 6.05 -19.23 0.44
N HIS A 85 6.50 -18.37 -0.48
CA HIS A 85 6.05 -16.97 -0.64
C HIS A 85 4.62 -16.89 -1.18
N TRP A 86 4.18 -17.90 -1.93
CA TRP A 86 2.83 -18.00 -2.46
C TRP A 86 1.83 -18.42 -1.36
N GLU A 87 2.21 -19.40 -0.54
CA GLU A 87 1.34 -20.01 0.48
C GLU A 87 0.95 -19.00 1.57
N ASN A 88 1.90 -18.17 1.99
CA ASN A 88 1.70 -17.26 3.11
C ASN A 88 0.88 -16.01 2.77
N LYS A 89 0.70 -15.68 1.48
CA LYS A 89 -0.05 -14.49 1.03
C LYS A 89 0.34 -13.19 1.78
N THR A 90 1.62 -13.06 2.14
CA THR A 90 2.13 -11.90 2.90
C THR A 90 3.01 -10.98 2.06
N ARG A 91 3.03 -9.70 2.41
CA ARG A 91 3.91 -8.67 1.84
C ARG A 91 4.55 -7.86 2.96
N ASN A 92 5.79 -7.46 2.75
CA ASN A 92 6.48 -6.54 3.66
C ASN A 92 6.29 -5.11 3.13
N ILE A 93 5.83 -4.23 4.00
CA ILE A 93 5.70 -2.80 3.73
C ILE A 93 6.72 -2.03 4.57
N LYS A 94 7.22 -0.93 4.04
CA LYS A 94 8.12 -0.01 4.71
C LYS A 94 7.35 1.26 5.06
N LEU A 95 7.30 1.58 6.35
CA LEU A 95 6.68 2.79 6.88
C LEU A 95 7.62 3.99 6.67
N ALA A 96 7.06 5.21 6.72
CA ALA A 96 7.82 6.46 6.69
C ALA A 96 8.93 6.48 7.76
N ASN A 97 8.66 5.91 8.94
CA ASN A 97 9.60 5.78 10.06
C ASN A 97 10.71 4.73 9.82
N LYS A 98 10.89 4.23 8.60
CA LYS A 98 11.83 3.15 8.21
C LYS A 98 11.56 1.79 8.86
N LYS A 99 10.48 1.64 9.65
CA LYS A 99 10.03 0.37 10.22
C LYS A 99 9.46 -0.53 9.12
N ILE A 100 9.76 -1.82 9.19
CA ILE A 100 9.22 -2.84 8.28
C ILE A 100 8.08 -3.57 9.00
N GLU A 101 6.90 -3.60 8.40
CA GLU A 101 5.77 -4.40 8.88
C GLU A 101 5.34 -5.42 7.83
N LYS A 102 4.94 -6.60 8.30
CA LYS A 102 4.40 -7.67 7.46
C LYS A 102 2.88 -7.61 7.49
N ILE A 103 2.28 -7.55 6.31
CA ILE A 103 0.82 -7.58 6.13
C ILE A 103 0.40 -8.83 5.36
N ASN A 104 -0.82 -9.29 5.60
CA ASN A 104 -1.48 -10.32 4.79
C ASN A 104 -2.36 -9.63 3.73
N ILE A 105 -2.20 -10.02 2.47
CA ILE A 105 -2.93 -9.40 1.35
C ILE A 105 -4.44 -9.70 1.38
N LEU A 106 -4.85 -10.80 2.04
CA LEU A 106 -6.25 -11.18 2.18
C LEU A 106 -7.03 -10.33 3.19
N PHE A 107 -6.34 -9.50 3.96
CA PHE A 107 -6.98 -8.67 4.98
C PHE A 107 -7.01 -7.19 4.58
N ILE A 108 -6.63 -6.85 3.34
CA ILE A 108 -6.67 -5.48 2.84
C ILE A 108 -8.13 -5.11 2.59
N ILE A 109 -8.59 -4.04 3.24
CA ILE A 109 -9.98 -3.57 3.12
C ILE A 109 -10.04 -2.43 2.10
N GLU A 110 -9.05 -1.53 2.18
CA GLU A 110 -8.99 -0.32 1.36
C GLU A 110 -7.57 -0.08 0.88
N PHE A 111 -7.44 0.43 -0.34
CA PHE A 111 -6.19 0.80 -0.98
C PHE A 111 -6.37 2.14 -1.70
N ASN A 112 -5.56 3.14 -1.39
CA ASN A 112 -5.67 4.50 -1.94
C ASN A 112 -7.09 5.07 -1.88
N GLY A 113 -7.83 4.79 -0.79
CA GLY A 113 -9.21 5.21 -0.59
C GLY A 113 -10.28 4.38 -1.32
N ARG A 114 -9.90 3.37 -2.11
CA ARG A 114 -10.81 2.46 -2.83
C ARG A 114 -11.00 1.17 -2.05
N LYS A 115 -12.22 0.62 -2.02
CA LYS A 115 -12.52 -0.67 -1.36
C LYS A 115 -11.95 -1.83 -2.17
N VAL A 116 -11.27 -2.76 -1.51
CA VAL A 116 -10.68 -3.92 -2.18
C VAL A 116 -11.69 -5.07 -2.29
N VAL A 117 -11.83 -5.60 -3.49
CA VAL A 117 -12.63 -6.78 -3.84
C VAL A 117 -11.70 -7.92 -4.25
N TYR A 118 -12.05 -9.15 -3.89
CA TYR A 118 -11.19 -10.33 -4.02
C TYR A 118 -11.46 -11.15 -5.27
#